data_AF-R5MJJ9-F1
#
_entry.id   AF-R5MJJ9-F1
#
_cell.length_a   1.000
_cell.length_b   1.000
_cell.length_c   1.000
_cell.angle_alpha   90.00
_cell.angle_beta   90.00
_cell.angle_gamma   90.00
#
_symmetry.space_group_name_H-M   'P 1'
#
loop_
_entity.id
_entity.type
_entity.pdbx_description
1 polymer ?
#
loop_
_entity_poly.entity_id
_entity_poly.type
_entity_poly.pdbx_seq_one_letter_code
_entity_poly.pdbx_strand_id
1 'polypeptide(L)'
;MKKFTITVISLFMVLLISLSAVGEAMGTSSKYASNQDYIQSENLALRDKSNKMTDGKDSSVCRFKTRNGGESIIDLGESCDFNSVILKEKGLNVQKFSISVSDDNENFTQIYANDKIEFHRLCTFDTVKARYVKLTVEKSDNLPKIREMEIYNAVPEKKNDFRVSTYSTLGGSVFGIIDDTTLSDAEKDAKIKELIDADYYDTVTDYIDIGNVRWDEEGIIHTDGWDGIERDEDKYYAVMMRNLHEVLDEKGVNLVITILNPSGENGNQRVMKSITENRDTLITNMIAFANKYEFDGIDLDWEFPLSQDEFDAYNSFLQELKARMKTEMWNKEDATLSLALATWALKYTPETIECIDYVNVMGYDILDQDGQHSSFFSSCVQAADYIEIQGFSKEQINIGFPFYGTWEGGRMEQYAYNAISEEISPFNNFYTMKKSDTKEDRYTYFNSQAIIRDKTAYAYLKGYGGVMIFSQYCDLPSDDERSLTKAISDYLQEVTK
;
A
#
# COMPACT_ATOMS: atom_id res chain seq x y z
N MET A 1 33.09 9.01 11.30
CA MET A 1 31.84 8.73 10.56
C MET A 1 31.10 7.61 11.26
N LYS A 2 30.20 7.95 12.20
CA LYS A 2 29.22 6.98 12.73
C LYS A 2 28.03 7.03 11.77
N LYS A 3 27.70 5.91 11.12
CA LYS A 3 26.44 5.77 10.36
C LYS A 3 25.30 5.96 11.37
N PHE A 4 24.54 7.06 11.26
CA PHE A 4 23.29 7.21 11.99
C PHE A 4 22.28 6.27 11.31
N THR A 5 22.04 5.12 11.90
CA THR A 5 20.89 4.29 11.54
C THR A 5 19.69 4.91 12.23
N ILE A 6 18.89 5.67 11.47
CA ILE A 6 17.60 6.19 11.94
C ILE A 6 16.73 4.97 12.22
N THR A 7 16.49 4.67 13.49
CA THR A 7 15.43 3.73 13.87
C THR A 7 14.14 4.52 13.81
N VAL A 8 13.34 4.27 12.78
CA VAL A 8 12.00 4.83 12.66
C VAL A 8 11.15 4.21 13.77
N ILE A 9 10.94 4.96 14.86
CA ILE A 9 9.95 4.62 15.88
C ILE A 9 8.77 5.55 15.63
N SER A 10 7.91 5.17 14.68
CA SER A 10 6.60 5.79 14.53
C SER A 10 5.71 5.24 15.65
N LEU A 11 5.55 6.03 16.71
CA LEU A 11 4.67 5.72 17.84
C LEU A 11 3.22 6.02 17.44
N PHE A 12 2.61 5.16 16.63
CA PHE A 12 1.16 5.16 16.45
C PHE A 12 0.51 4.44 17.65
N MET A 13 -0.49 5.07 18.26
CA MET A 13 -1.16 4.53 19.44
C MET A 13 -2.13 3.42 19.00
N VAL A 14 -1.68 2.17 19.13
CA VAL A 14 -2.38 0.98 18.61
C VAL A 14 -3.62 0.62 19.43
N LEU A 15 -4.77 0.49 18.76
CA LEU A 15 -5.91 -0.30 19.26
C LEU A 15 -5.84 -1.71 18.65
N LEU A 16 -5.63 -2.72 19.50
CA LEU A 16 -5.72 -4.13 19.10
C LEU A 16 -7.19 -4.46 18.76
N ILE A 17 -7.50 -4.64 17.48
CA ILE A 17 -8.77 -5.23 17.08
C ILE A 17 -8.56 -6.74 16.99
N SER A 18 -8.89 -7.45 18.08
CA SER A 18 -9.35 -8.82 17.93
C SER A 18 -10.72 -8.76 17.26
N LEU A 19 -10.82 -9.15 15.99
CA LEU A 19 -12.10 -9.35 15.30
C LEU A 19 -12.84 -10.54 15.91
N SER A 20 -13.36 -10.38 17.12
CA SER A 20 -14.37 -11.25 17.70
C SER A 20 -15.75 -10.79 17.25
N ALA A 21 -16.10 -11.10 16.00
CA ALA A 21 -17.48 -11.12 15.56
C ALA A 21 -17.73 -12.43 14.82
N VAL A 22 -18.30 -13.37 15.57
CA VAL A 22 -18.95 -14.61 15.10
C VAL A 22 -17.99 -15.69 14.60
N GLY A 23 -17.27 -16.29 15.54
CA GLY A 23 -16.99 -17.72 15.47
C GLY A 23 -18.30 -18.48 15.23
N GLU A 24 -18.25 -19.49 14.36
CA GLU A 24 -19.37 -20.37 13.95
C GLU A 24 -20.32 -19.86 12.84
N ALA A 25 -19.80 -19.31 11.72
CA ALA A 25 -20.51 -19.37 10.43
C ALA A 25 -19.68 -19.08 9.15
N MET A 26 -18.46 -18.54 9.23
CA MET A 26 -17.72 -18.01 8.07
C MET A 26 -17.08 -19.05 7.11
N GLY A 27 -17.50 -20.33 7.17
CA GLY A 27 -16.85 -21.41 6.42
C GLY A 27 -17.36 -21.67 4.99
N THR A 28 -18.51 -21.12 4.58
CA THR A 28 -19.17 -21.52 3.31
C THR A 28 -19.97 -20.44 2.57
N SER A 29 -20.16 -19.24 3.13
CA SER A 29 -21.07 -18.23 2.56
C SER A 29 -20.51 -16.79 2.60
N SER A 30 -19.18 -16.66 2.62
CA SER A 30 -18.56 -15.34 2.44
C SER A 30 -18.84 -14.86 1.02
N LYS A 31 -19.40 -13.66 0.84
CA LYS A 31 -19.53 -13.00 -0.48
C LYS A 31 -18.20 -12.96 -1.25
N TYR A 32 -17.08 -13.03 -0.53
CA TYR A 32 -15.74 -13.02 -1.10
C TYR A 32 -15.29 -14.35 -1.71
N ALA A 33 -16.01 -15.46 -1.44
CA ALA A 33 -15.69 -16.74 -2.05
C ALA A 33 -15.95 -16.74 -3.57
N SER A 34 -16.88 -15.89 -4.05
CA SER A 34 -17.27 -15.79 -5.46
C SER A 34 -16.66 -14.59 -6.20
N ASN A 35 -15.66 -13.92 -5.62
CA ASN A 35 -15.23 -12.57 -6.00
C ASN A 35 -14.35 -12.52 -7.25
N GLN A 36 -14.72 -13.25 -8.31
CA GLN A 36 -13.99 -13.28 -9.58
C GLN A 36 -14.51 -12.26 -10.62
N ASP A 37 -15.36 -11.33 -10.19
CA ASP A 37 -16.05 -10.37 -11.06
C ASP A 37 -15.14 -9.46 -11.89
N TYR A 38 -13.82 -9.53 -11.64
CA TYR A 38 -12.82 -8.62 -12.18
C TYR A 38 -11.87 -9.21 -13.22
N ILE A 39 -11.91 -10.54 -13.47
CA ILE A 39 -11.19 -11.14 -14.60
C ILE A 39 -12.20 -11.61 -15.63
N GLN A 40 -12.15 -11.03 -16.83
CA GLN A 40 -13.10 -11.29 -17.91
C GLN A 40 -12.67 -12.41 -18.88
N SER A 41 -11.39 -12.80 -18.85
CA SER A 41 -10.86 -13.88 -19.70
C SER A 41 -11.41 -15.25 -19.32
N GLU A 42 -11.40 -16.21 -20.25
CA GLU A 42 -11.80 -17.60 -20.00
C GLU A 42 -10.97 -18.21 -18.87
N ASN A 43 -11.64 -18.90 -17.94
CA ASN A 43 -10.97 -19.77 -16.96
C ASN A 43 -10.52 -21.08 -17.64
N LEU A 44 -9.24 -21.15 -18.00
CA LEU A 44 -8.63 -22.28 -18.68
C LEU A 44 -8.67 -23.57 -17.84
N ALA A 45 -8.70 -23.45 -16.51
CA ALA A 45 -8.74 -24.59 -15.60
C ALA A 45 -10.01 -25.43 -15.77
N LEU A 46 -11.11 -24.82 -16.22
CA LEU A 46 -12.38 -25.52 -16.47
C LEU A 46 -12.28 -26.59 -17.57
N ARG A 47 -11.21 -26.62 -18.36
CA ARG A 47 -10.97 -27.69 -19.34
C ARG A 47 -10.70 -29.03 -18.68
N ASP A 48 -10.11 -29.04 -17.49
CA ASP A 48 -9.92 -30.23 -16.68
C ASP A 48 -11.19 -30.54 -15.87
N LYS A 49 -11.87 -31.64 -16.19
CA LYS A 49 -13.07 -32.11 -15.48
C LYS A 49 -12.80 -33.21 -14.46
N SER A 50 -11.52 -33.54 -14.22
CA SER A 50 -11.13 -34.63 -13.33
C SER A 50 -11.13 -34.25 -11.85
N ASN A 51 -11.13 -32.94 -11.55
CA ASN A 51 -10.90 -32.41 -10.22
C ASN A 51 -12.05 -31.49 -9.75
N LYS A 52 -12.34 -31.53 -8.45
CA LYS A 52 -13.29 -30.58 -7.82
C LYS A 52 -12.72 -29.17 -7.67
N MET A 53 -11.42 -29.02 -7.86
CA MET A 53 -10.72 -27.74 -7.85
C MET A 53 -10.95 -26.92 -9.13
N THR A 54 -11.56 -27.52 -10.15
CA THR A 54 -11.73 -26.94 -11.49
C THR A 54 -13.18 -27.07 -11.98
N ASP A 55 -14.14 -27.25 -11.05
CA ASP A 55 -15.53 -27.49 -11.40
C ASP A 55 -16.37 -26.21 -11.42
N GLY A 56 -15.77 -25.06 -11.07
CA GLY A 56 -16.38 -23.74 -11.09
C GLY A 56 -17.38 -23.54 -9.96
N LYS A 57 -17.27 -24.29 -8.85
CA LYS A 57 -18.23 -24.22 -7.74
C LYS A 57 -17.52 -23.97 -6.41
N ASP A 58 -17.80 -22.82 -5.82
CA ASP A 58 -17.30 -22.49 -4.47
C ASP A 58 -17.88 -23.41 -3.35
N SER A 59 -18.92 -24.18 -3.66
CA SER A 59 -19.47 -25.21 -2.75
C SER A 59 -18.63 -26.50 -2.71
N SER A 60 -17.84 -26.76 -3.75
CA SER A 60 -16.93 -27.89 -3.87
C SER A 60 -15.65 -27.67 -3.09
N VAL A 61 -14.97 -28.78 -2.75
CA VAL A 61 -13.62 -28.76 -2.20
C VAL A 61 -12.86 -29.99 -2.68
N CYS A 62 -11.66 -29.78 -3.20
CA CYS A 62 -10.61 -30.77 -3.31
C CYS A 62 -9.85 -30.88 -1.98
N ARG A 63 -9.75 -32.10 -1.44
CA ARG A 63 -9.10 -32.38 -0.15
C ARG A 63 -7.77 -33.06 -0.38
N PHE A 64 -6.71 -32.48 0.13
CA PHE A 64 -5.39 -33.08 0.04
C PHE A 64 -5.27 -34.22 1.06
N LYS A 65 -4.52 -35.27 0.71
CA LYS A 65 -4.35 -36.45 1.57
C LYS A 65 -3.31 -36.23 2.67
N THR A 66 -2.37 -35.32 2.42
CA THR A 66 -1.30 -34.95 3.33
C THR A 66 -1.46 -33.51 3.75
N ARG A 67 -0.99 -33.20 4.96
CA ARG A 67 -0.99 -31.84 5.50
C ARG A 67 0.04 -30.95 4.79
N ASN A 68 1.25 -31.49 4.65
CA ASN A 68 2.39 -30.85 4.00
C ASN A 68 2.81 -31.69 2.79
N GLY A 69 3.25 -31.03 1.71
CA GLY A 69 3.65 -31.67 0.46
C GLY A 69 2.49 -32.27 -0.33
N GLY A 70 1.27 -31.75 -0.16
CA GLY A 70 0.15 -32.17 -1.00
C GLY A 70 0.22 -31.46 -2.36
N GLU A 71 -0.07 -32.19 -3.43
CA GLU A 71 0.03 -31.67 -4.80
C GLU A 71 -1.27 -31.91 -5.58
N SER A 72 -1.58 -31.01 -6.50
CA SER A 72 -2.65 -31.15 -7.48
C SER A 72 -2.17 -30.62 -8.82
N ILE A 73 -2.35 -31.40 -9.89
CA ILE A 73 -1.97 -31.03 -11.26
C ILE A 73 -3.26 -30.85 -12.07
N ILE A 74 -3.33 -29.77 -12.83
CA ILE A 74 -4.40 -29.46 -13.78
C ILE A 74 -3.84 -29.62 -15.19
N ASP A 75 -4.54 -30.38 -16.04
CA ASP A 75 -4.24 -30.51 -17.47
C ASP A 75 -5.14 -29.57 -18.29
N LEU A 76 -4.56 -28.52 -18.88
CA LEU A 76 -5.29 -27.57 -19.73
C LEU A 76 -5.72 -28.16 -21.08
N GLY A 77 -5.33 -29.40 -21.38
CA GLY A 77 -5.61 -30.14 -22.61
C GLY A 77 -4.62 -29.84 -23.75
N GLU A 78 -4.08 -28.63 -23.77
CA GLU A 78 -3.08 -28.14 -24.71
C GLU A 78 -2.17 -27.10 -24.04
N SER A 79 -1.04 -26.76 -24.67
CA SER A 79 -0.15 -25.71 -24.18
C SER A 79 -0.78 -24.34 -24.41
N CYS A 80 -1.03 -23.58 -23.34
CA CYS A 80 -1.73 -22.31 -23.33
C CYS A 80 -0.86 -21.20 -22.75
N ASP A 81 -1.07 -19.96 -23.20
CA ASP A 81 -0.50 -18.77 -22.57
C ASP A 81 -1.39 -18.36 -21.38
N PHE A 82 -0.79 -18.07 -20.23
CA PHE A 82 -1.48 -17.54 -19.04
C PHE A 82 -0.53 -16.77 -18.13
N ASN A 83 -1.07 -15.88 -17.30
CA ASN A 83 -0.29 -14.96 -16.45
C ASN A 83 -0.92 -14.76 -15.05
N SER A 84 -2.01 -15.48 -14.75
CA SER A 84 -2.74 -15.31 -13.50
C SER A 84 -3.35 -16.63 -13.04
N VAL A 85 -3.27 -16.89 -11.74
CA VAL A 85 -3.98 -17.97 -11.05
C VAL A 85 -4.76 -17.39 -9.89
N ILE A 86 -6.02 -17.78 -9.72
CA ILE A 86 -6.77 -17.53 -8.49
C ILE A 86 -6.90 -18.83 -7.71
N LEU A 87 -6.53 -18.78 -6.44
CA LEU A 87 -6.67 -19.89 -5.49
C LEU A 87 -7.68 -19.52 -4.41
N LYS A 88 -8.57 -20.46 -4.08
CA LYS A 88 -9.58 -20.26 -3.03
C LYS A 88 -9.51 -21.37 -2.00
N GLU A 89 -9.21 -21.05 -0.74
CA GLU A 89 -9.11 -22.05 0.33
C GLU A 89 -10.35 -22.07 1.23
N LYS A 90 -10.77 -23.26 1.64
CA LYS A 90 -11.72 -23.46 2.74
C LYS A 90 -10.99 -23.68 4.06
N GLY A 91 -10.89 -22.60 4.83
CA GLY A 91 -10.57 -22.64 6.26
C GLY A 91 -9.20 -22.10 6.64
N LEU A 92 -8.53 -21.36 5.73
CA LEU A 92 -7.38 -20.51 6.04
C LEU A 92 -6.24 -21.25 6.76
N ASN A 93 -5.81 -22.38 6.21
CA ASN A 93 -4.81 -23.26 6.82
C ASN A 93 -3.49 -23.27 6.06
N VAL A 94 -3.46 -22.88 4.78
CA VAL A 94 -2.23 -22.92 3.98
C VAL A 94 -1.28 -21.83 4.47
N GLN A 95 -0.07 -22.25 4.82
CA GLN A 95 1.01 -21.41 5.37
C GLN A 95 2.23 -21.34 4.44
N LYS A 96 2.26 -22.16 3.39
CA LYS A 96 3.21 -22.06 2.27
C LYS A 96 2.74 -22.87 1.08
N PHE A 97 2.79 -22.27 -0.12
CA PHE A 97 2.48 -22.96 -1.37
C PHE A 97 3.33 -22.45 -2.54
N SER A 98 3.36 -23.24 -3.61
CA SER A 98 4.01 -22.88 -4.87
C SER A 98 3.16 -23.33 -6.07
N ILE A 99 3.36 -22.64 -7.19
CA ILE A 99 2.78 -22.95 -8.49
C ILE A 99 3.94 -23.26 -9.44
N SER A 100 3.84 -24.39 -10.11
CA SER A 100 4.81 -24.83 -11.12
C SER A 100 4.12 -25.22 -12.42
N VAL A 101 4.83 -25.13 -13.55
CA VAL A 101 4.28 -25.42 -14.87
C VAL A 101 5.12 -26.42 -15.63
N SER A 102 4.50 -27.14 -16.57
CA SER A 102 5.15 -28.15 -17.42
C SER A 102 4.41 -28.32 -18.75
N ASP A 103 5.11 -28.73 -19.81
CA ASP A 103 4.50 -29.17 -21.07
C ASP A 103 4.40 -30.70 -21.19
N ASP A 104 5.16 -31.46 -20.39
CA ASP A 104 5.29 -32.92 -20.48
C ASP A 104 4.74 -33.69 -19.26
N ASN A 105 4.31 -32.97 -18.22
CA ASN A 105 3.87 -33.52 -16.93
C ASN A 105 4.96 -34.30 -16.16
N GLU A 106 6.23 -34.09 -16.50
CA GLU A 106 7.38 -34.73 -15.85
C GLU A 106 8.33 -33.67 -15.29
N ASN A 107 8.67 -32.66 -16.10
CA ASN A 107 9.60 -31.58 -15.75
C ASN A 107 8.83 -30.32 -15.41
N PHE A 108 8.78 -29.99 -14.11
CA PHE A 108 8.08 -28.82 -13.59
C PHE A 108 9.05 -27.69 -13.23
N THR A 109 8.75 -26.48 -13.70
CA THR A 109 9.44 -25.24 -13.32
C THR A 109 8.54 -24.43 -12.39
N GLN A 110 9.04 -24.07 -11.20
CA GLN A 110 8.33 -23.16 -10.31
C GLN A 110 8.30 -21.75 -10.90
N ILE A 111 7.11 -21.16 -10.96
CA ILE A 111 6.89 -19.80 -11.48
C ILE A 111 6.41 -18.82 -10.41
N TYR A 112 5.89 -19.33 -9.30
CA TYR A 112 5.33 -18.52 -8.24
C TYR A 112 5.36 -19.28 -6.90
N ALA A 113 5.53 -18.56 -5.79
CA ALA A 113 5.33 -19.09 -4.44
C ALA A 113 4.88 -17.98 -3.49
N ASN A 114 4.15 -18.37 -2.43
CA ASN A 114 3.74 -17.46 -1.37
C ASN A 114 3.37 -18.21 -0.09
N ASP A 115 3.03 -17.48 0.97
CA ASP A 115 2.65 -18.08 2.25
C ASP A 115 1.17 -18.48 2.32
N LYS A 116 0.23 -17.63 1.91
CA LYS A 116 -1.21 -17.86 2.16
C LYS A 116 -2.10 -17.86 0.92
N ILE A 117 -3.10 -18.74 0.91
CA ILE A 117 -4.19 -18.76 -0.09
C ILE A 117 -5.42 -17.99 0.40
N GLU A 118 -5.72 -18.05 1.70
CA GLU A 118 -6.87 -17.35 2.28
C GLU A 118 -8.21 -17.71 1.60
N PHE A 119 -9.22 -16.84 1.66
CA PHE A 119 -10.49 -17.09 0.95
C PHE A 119 -10.37 -16.93 -0.55
N HIS A 120 -9.45 -16.06 -0.99
CA HIS A 120 -9.24 -15.65 -2.36
C HIS A 120 -7.83 -15.08 -2.48
N ARG A 121 -6.99 -15.72 -3.28
CA ARG A 121 -5.63 -15.27 -3.59
C ARG A 121 -5.47 -15.15 -5.09
N LEU A 122 -5.25 -13.93 -5.56
CA LEU A 122 -4.74 -13.69 -6.90
C LEU A 122 -3.21 -13.88 -6.87
N CYS A 123 -2.71 -14.71 -7.76
CA CYS A 123 -1.28 -14.91 -8.04
C CYS A 123 -1.03 -14.44 -9.47
N THR A 124 -0.14 -13.47 -9.64
CA THR A 124 0.25 -12.89 -10.93
C THR A 124 1.73 -13.05 -11.16
N PHE A 125 2.10 -13.24 -12.41
CA PHE A 125 3.46 -13.49 -12.86
C PHE A 125 3.54 -13.17 -14.36
N ASP A 126 4.75 -13.09 -14.91
CA ASP A 126 4.96 -12.88 -16.34
C ASP A 126 4.24 -13.96 -17.16
N THR A 127 3.73 -13.63 -18.35
CA THR A 127 3.06 -14.61 -19.20
C THR A 127 3.94 -15.82 -19.47
N VAL A 128 3.45 -16.99 -19.07
CA VAL A 128 4.08 -18.29 -19.35
C VAL A 128 3.24 -19.07 -20.34
N LYS A 129 3.90 -19.99 -21.05
CA LYS A 129 3.27 -20.94 -21.95
C LYS A 129 3.48 -22.36 -21.44
N ALA A 130 2.39 -23.05 -21.09
CA ALA A 130 2.45 -24.42 -20.59
C ALA A 130 1.11 -25.15 -20.73
N ARG A 131 1.14 -26.49 -20.66
CA ARG A 131 -0.07 -27.33 -20.62
C ARG A 131 -0.51 -27.72 -19.21
N TYR A 132 0.44 -28.01 -18.34
CA TYR A 132 0.19 -28.53 -16.99
C TYR A 132 0.51 -27.47 -15.95
N VAL A 133 -0.40 -27.28 -15.00
CA VAL A 133 -0.21 -26.36 -13.87
C VAL A 133 -0.35 -27.13 -12.57
N LYS A 134 0.68 -27.08 -11.72
CA LYS A 134 0.76 -27.79 -10.46
C LYS A 134 0.71 -26.82 -9.29
N LEU A 135 -0.25 -27.03 -8.39
CA LEU A 135 -0.27 -26.46 -7.05
C LEU A 135 0.40 -27.43 -6.07
N THR A 136 1.40 -26.95 -5.35
CA THR A 136 2.03 -27.66 -4.24
C THR A 136 1.77 -26.91 -2.94
N VAL A 137 1.09 -27.54 -1.98
CA VAL A 137 0.95 -27.02 -0.61
C VAL A 137 2.08 -27.58 0.24
N GLU A 138 3.07 -26.74 0.51
CA GLU A 138 4.30 -27.10 1.21
C GLU A 138 4.09 -27.16 2.73
N LYS A 139 3.32 -26.21 3.28
CA LYS A 139 3.01 -26.13 4.71
C LYS A 139 1.54 -25.75 4.91
N SER A 140 0.88 -26.45 5.82
CA SER A 140 -0.49 -26.14 6.24
C SER A 140 -0.71 -26.53 7.70
N ASP A 141 -1.61 -25.82 8.39
CA ASP A 141 -1.96 -26.11 9.79
C ASP A 141 -2.88 -27.32 9.92
N ASN A 142 -3.76 -27.51 8.94
CA ASN A 142 -4.65 -28.67 8.80
C ASN A 142 -4.60 -29.25 7.38
N LEU A 143 -5.30 -30.36 7.13
CA LEU A 143 -5.42 -30.91 5.78
C LEU A 143 -5.98 -29.85 4.81
N PRO A 144 -5.21 -29.46 3.76
CA PRO A 144 -5.62 -28.44 2.82
C PRO A 144 -6.94 -28.79 2.14
N LYS A 145 -7.78 -27.77 1.99
CA LYS A 145 -9.09 -27.83 1.36
C LYS A 145 -9.19 -26.70 0.35
N ILE A 146 -8.90 -26.99 -0.91
CA ILE A 146 -8.96 -25.99 -1.98
C ILE A 146 -10.34 -26.07 -2.62
N ARG A 147 -11.06 -24.94 -2.67
CA ARG A 147 -12.34 -24.83 -3.37
C ARG A 147 -12.09 -24.83 -4.87
N GLU A 148 -11.32 -23.87 -5.35
CA GLU A 148 -11.03 -23.67 -6.76
C GLU A 148 -9.56 -23.26 -6.98
N MET A 149 -9.06 -23.61 -8.15
CA MET A 149 -7.84 -23.11 -8.78
C MET A 149 -8.23 -22.72 -10.21
N GLU A 150 -8.27 -21.42 -10.44
CA GLU A 150 -8.74 -20.83 -11.68
C GLU A 150 -7.52 -20.24 -12.41
N ILE A 151 -7.43 -20.45 -13.72
CA ILE A 151 -6.23 -20.11 -14.51
C ILE A 151 -6.64 -19.19 -15.65
N TYR A 152 -5.99 -18.04 -15.75
CA TYR A 152 -6.36 -16.96 -16.65
C TYR A 152 -5.17 -16.42 -17.42
N ASN A 153 -5.44 -16.05 -18.66
CA ASN A 153 -4.63 -15.09 -19.39
C ASN A 153 -5.32 -13.74 -19.30
N ALA A 154 -5.05 -13.00 -18.22
CA ALA A 154 -5.62 -11.70 -17.99
C ALA A 154 -4.96 -10.70 -18.96
N VAL A 155 -5.76 -10.18 -19.89
CA VAL A 155 -5.37 -9.09 -20.79
C VAL A 155 -6.24 -7.90 -20.41
N PRO A 156 -5.87 -7.16 -19.37
CA PRO A 156 -6.74 -6.11 -18.86
C PRO A 156 -6.73 -4.92 -19.82
N GLU A 157 -7.81 -4.14 -19.80
CA GLU A 157 -7.86 -2.92 -20.59
C GLU A 157 -6.82 -1.91 -20.08
N LYS A 158 -6.20 -1.19 -21.00
CA LYS A 158 -5.26 -0.12 -20.67
C LYS A 158 -6.00 0.98 -19.91
N LYS A 159 -5.55 1.28 -18.70
CA LYS A 159 -5.95 2.43 -17.90
C LYS A 159 -4.86 3.48 -17.99
N ASN A 160 -5.26 4.70 -18.34
CA ASN A 160 -4.31 5.82 -18.46
C ASN A 160 -4.19 6.64 -17.16
N ASP A 161 -4.97 6.31 -16.15
CA ASP A 161 -5.21 7.10 -14.94
C ASP A 161 -4.96 6.30 -13.65
N PHE A 162 -4.27 5.16 -13.73
CA PHE A 162 -3.94 4.36 -12.56
C PHE A 162 -2.83 5.04 -11.75
N ARG A 163 -3.14 5.45 -10.52
CA ARG A 163 -2.22 6.17 -9.64
C ARG A 163 -1.26 5.22 -8.92
N VAL A 164 -0.01 5.67 -8.82
CA VAL A 164 0.98 5.12 -7.89
C VAL A 164 1.42 6.28 -7.01
N SER A 165 0.75 6.45 -5.88
CA SER A 165 1.06 7.50 -4.92
C SER A 165 2.10 7.00 -3.93
N THR A 166 2.98 7.88 -3.44
CA THR A 166 4.00 7.49 -2.45
C THR A 166 4.14 8.53 -1.35
N TYR A 167 4.18 8.08 -0.10
CA TYR A 167 4.54 8.94 1.03
C TYR A 167 6.06 8.96 1.20
N SER A 168 6.66 10.15 1.17
CA SER A 168 8.11 10.31 1.28
C SER A 168 8.54 11.68 1.81
N THR A 169 9.85 11.85 2.03
CA THR A 169 10.53 13.11 2.40
C THR A 169 12.00 13.01 1.95
N LEU A 170 12.68 14.13 1.71
CA LEU A 170 14.13 14.17 1.41
C LEU A 170 15.02 13.71 2.59
N GLY A 171 14.41 13.42 3.74
CA GLY A 171 15.06 12.80 4.89
C GLY A 171 16.04 13.72 5.62
N GLY A 172 16.44 13.34 6.83
CA GLY A 172 17.22 14.21 7.72
C GLY A 172 18.65 14.52 7.25
N SER A 173 19.18 13.80 6.26
CA SER A 173 20.54 14.02 5.75
C SER A 173 20.69 15.35 5.00
N VAL A 174 19.58 15.87 4.46
CA VAL A 174 19.53 17.14 3.71
C VAL A 174 20.02 18.33 4.54
N PHE A 175 19.72 18.34 5.85
CA PHE A 175 20.10 19.44 6.74
C PHE A 175 21.63 19.60 6.84
N GLY A 176 22.36 18.47 6.84
CA GLY A 176 23.82 18.49 6.87
C GLY A 176 24.43 19.06 5.61
N ILE A 177 23.78 18.88 4.44
CA ILE A 177 24.21 19.45 3.16
C ILE A 177 23.96 20.96 3.16
N ILE A 178 22.77 21.38 3.60
CA ILE A 178 22.38 22.80 3.65
C ILE A 178 23.29 23.60 4.59
N ASP A 179 23.64 23.02 5.75
CA ASP A 179 24.51 23.65 6.75
C ASP A 179 26.00 23.65 6.41
N ASP A 180 26.42 22.90 5.39
CA ASP A 180 27.84 22.85 5.01
C ASP A 180 28.27 24.17 4.38
N THR A 181 29.04 24.97 5.13
CA THR A 181 29.57 26.27 4.68
C THR A 181 30.75 26.15 3.72
N THR A 182 31.25 24.93 3.49
CA THR A 182 32.32 24.66 2.52
C THR A 182 31.80 24.43 1.10
N LEU A 183 30.50 24.16 0.96
CA LEU A 183 29.82 23.98 -0.33
C LEU A 183 29.19 25.29 -0.79
N SER A 184 29.31 25.57 -2.09
CA SER A 184 28.48 26.58 -2.77
C SER A 184 27.03 26.10 -2.90
N ASP A 185 26.09 27.03 -3.14
CA ASP A 185 24.67 26.68 -3.27
C ASP A 185 24.42 25.69 -4.42
N ALA A 186 25.13 25.83 -5.55
CA ALA A 186 25.04 24.90 -6.67
C ALA A 186 25.55 23.48 -6.32
N GLU A 187 26.60 23.38 -5.50
CA GLU A 187 27.09 22.08 -5.01
C GLU A 187 26.13 21.44 -4.01
N LYS A 188 25.44 22.26 -3.20
CA LYS A 188 24.37 21.77 -2.31
C LYS A 188 23.21 21.22 -3.11
N ASP A 189 22.72 21.98 -4.09
CA ASP A 189 21.61 21.57 -4.96
C ASP A 189 21.93 20.26 -5.70
N ALA A 190 23.12 20.15 -6.27
CA ALA A 190 23.57 18.90 -6.90
C ALA A 190 23.53 17.71 -5.92
N LYS A 191 24.02 17.88 -4.70
CA LYS A 191 24.02 16.83 -3.67
C LYS A 191 22.63 16.49 -3.14
N ILE A 192 21.73 17.48 -3.05
CA ILE A 192 20.35 17.24 -2.63
C ILE A 192 19.64 16.42 -3.70
N LYS A 193 19.82 16.76 -4.97
CA LYS A 193 19.26 15.98 -6.09
C LYS A 193 19.83 14.56 -6.17
N GLU A 194 21.08 14.33 -5.77
CA GLU A 194 21.63 12.97 -5.61
C GLU A 194 20.91 12.13 -4.55
N LEU A 195 20.17 12.73 -3.60
CA LEU A 195 19.33 12.02 -2.65
C LEU A 195 17.97 11.62 -3.24
N ILE A 196 17.59 12.23 -4.37
CA ILE A 196 16.33 12.00 -5.05
C ILE A 196 16.60 10.97 -6.15
N ASP A 197 16.18 9.74 -5.92
CA ASP A 197 16.26 8.67 -6.91
C ASP A 197 15.21 8.93 -8.00
N ALA A 198 15.63 9.66 -9.05
CA ALA A 198 14.73 10.17 -10.08
C ALA A 198 13.99 9.05 -10.84
N ASP A 199 14.56 7.85 -10.91
CA ASP A 199 14.01 6.74 -11.68
C ASP A 199 12.83 6.04 -10.95
N TYR A 200 12.65 6.27 -9.63
CA TYR A 200 11.39 5.92 -8.95
C TYR A 200 10.17 6.58 -9.59
N TYR A 201 10.36 7.80 -10.09
CA TYR A 201 9.32 8.67 -10.63
C TYR A 201 8.98 8.36 -12.08
N ASP A 202 9.58 7.31 -12.68
CA ASP A 202 9.06 6.70 -13.91
C ASP A 202 7.81 5.86 -13.64
N THR A 203 7.58 5.45 -12.39
CA THR A 203 6.42 4.64 -11.96
C THR A 203 5.47 5.42 -11.06
N VAL A 204 6.01 6.23 -10.15
CA VAL A 204 5.21 7.05 -9.22
C VAL A 204 4.53 8.19 -9.98
N THR A 205 3.23 8.38 -9.74
CA THR A 205 2.43 9.48 -10.33
C THR A 205 2.22 10.64 -9.38
N ASP A 206 2.21 10.36 -8.06
CA ASP A 206 1.96 11.36 -7.03
C ASP A 206 2.97 11.18 -5.89
N TYR A 207 3.81 12.20 -5.67
CA TYR A 207 4.67 12.29 -4.50
C TYR A 207 3.92 13.05 -3.40
N ILE A 208 3.69 12.38 -2.28
CA ILE A 208 3.07 12.96 -1.09
C ILE A 208 4.17 13.27 -0.08
N ASP A 209 4.53 14.55 0.04
CA ASP A 209 5.50 15.03 1.04
C ASP A 209 4.89 14.94 2.44
N ILE A 210 5.55 14.25 3.37
CA ILE A 210 5.01 14.02 4.72
C ILE A 210 6.07 14.19 5.81
N GLY A 211 5.61 14.72 6.96
CA GLY A 211 6.34 14.71 8.22
C GLY A 211 7.16 15.96 8.51
N ASN A 212 7.22 16.89 7.55
CA ASN A 212 7.94 18.15 7.72
C ASN A 212 7.04 19.37 7.94
N VAL A 213 5.73 19.20 7.86
CA VAL A 213 4.76 20.29 7.98
C VAL A 213 3.61 19.85 8.87
N ARG A 214 3.21 20.70 9.82
CA ARG A 214 2.05 20.46 10.68
C ARG A 214 1.30 21.75 10.96
N TRP A 215 0.05 21.64 11.40
CA TRP A 215 -0.67 22.78 11.97
C TRP A 215 -0.83 22.67 13.48
N ASP A 216 -1.03 23.81 14.15
CA ASP A 216 -1.37 23.88 15.58
C ASP A 216 -2.86 24.19 15.84
N GLU A 217 -3.28 24.17 17.09
CA GLU A 217 -4.68 24.44 17.48
C GLU A 217 -5.20 25.83 17.10
N GLU A 218 -4.31 26.78 16.79
CA GLU A 218 -4.65 28.13 16.34
C GLU A 218 -4.73 28.24 14.81
N GLY A 219 -4.49 27.14 14.09
CA GLY A 219 -4.50 27.09 12.63
C GLY A 219 -3.22 27.64 11.99
N ILE A 220 -2.12 27.72 12.73
CA ILE A 220 -0.82 28.16 12.21
C ILE A 220 -0.05 26.96 11.68
N ILE A 221 0.58 27.14 10.51
CA ILE A 221 1.42 26.13 9.86
C ILE A 221 2.86 26.28 10.33
N HIS A 222 3.47 25.15 10.70
CA HIS A 222 4.84 25.05 11.17
C HIS A 222 5.62 24.11 10.26
N THR A 223 6.88 24.45 9.99
CA THR A 223 7.81 23.53 9.33
C THR A 223 8.75 22.91 10.36
N ASP A 224 8.54 21.62 10.59
CA ASP A 224 9.26 20.85 11.58
C ASP A 224 10.09 19.76 10.91
N GLY A 225 11.03 19.18 11.64
CA GLY A 225 11.50 17.85 11.29
C GLY A 225 10.64 16.79 11.94
N TRP A 226 10.82 15.55 11.50
CA TRP A 226 10.34 14.36 12.20
C TRP A 226 10.77 14.27 13.68
N ASP A 227 11.81 15.00 14.07
CA ASP A 227 12.26 15.16 15.45
C ASP A 227 11.42 16.16 16.28
N GLY A 228 10.40 16.77 15.68
CA GLY A 228 9.55 17.78 16.28
C GLY A 228 10.22 19.14 16.44
N ILE A 229 11.41 19.34 15.86
CA ILE A 229 12.15 20.60 15.95
C ILE A 229 11.72 21.51 14.80
N GLU A 230 11.17 22.66 15.16
CA GLU A 230 10.85 23.73 14.21
C GLU A 230 12.14 24.25 13.56
N ARG A 231 12.09 24.43 12.25
CA ARG A 231 13.24 24.82 11.44
C ARG A 231 12.96 26.13 10.72
N ASP A 232 14.02 26.85 10.40
CA ASP A 232 13.95 28.04 9.54
C ASP A 232 13.45 27.61 8.15
N GLU A 233 12.21 27.96 7.87
CA GLU A 233 11.49 27.56 6.67
C GLU A 233 12.23 27.99 5.39
N ASP A 234 12.67 29.25 5.32
CA ASP A 234 13.33 29.81 4.14
C ASP A 234 14.72 29.21 3.94
N LYS A 235 15.40 28.85 5.03
CA LYS A 235 16.72 28.21 4.97
C LYS A 235 16.65 26.75 4.54
N TYR A 236 15.71 25.98 5.09
CA TYR A 236 15.69 24.52 4.91
C TYR A 236 14.60 24.08 3.94
N TYR A 237 13.33 24.39 4.24
CA TYR A 237 12.19 23.87 3.49
C TYR A 237 12.17 24.42 2.06
N ALA A 238 12.45 25.72 1.87
CA ALA A 238 12.51 26.30 0.54
C ALA A 238 13.60 25.70 -0.36
N VAL A 239 14.74 25.30 0.21
CA VAL A 239 15.82 24.61 -0.54
C VAL A 239 15.42 23.17 -0.88
N MET A 240 14.77 22.47 0.05
CA MET A 240 14.21 21.15 -0.19
C MET A 240 13.20 21.17 -1.34
N MET A 241 12.22 22.06 -1.28
CA MET A 241 11.15 22.16 -2.28
C MET A 241 11.66 22.54 -3.66
N ARG A 242 12.60 23.50 -3.76
CA ARG A 242 13.21 23.86 -5.05
C ARG A 242 13.84 22.63 -5.73
N ASN A 243 14.65 21.86 -5.00
CA ASN A 243 15.33 20.70 -5.57
C ASN A 243 14.37 19.54 -5.87
N LEU A 244 13.31 19.40 -5.07
CA LEU A 244 12.27 18.41 -5.32
C LEU A 244 11.51 18.71 -6.62
N HIS A 245 11.06 19.96 -6.80
CA HIS A 245 10.44 20.43 -8.04
C HIS A 245 11.32 20.20 -9.27
N GLU A 246 12.60 20.56 -9.20
CA GLU A 246 13.53 20.32 -10.32
C GLU A 246 13.60 18.86 -10.79
N VAL A 247 13.33 17.89 -9.92
CA VAL A 247 13.33 16.46 -10.29
C VAL A 247 11.92 15.98 -10.66
N LEU A 248 10.90 16.33 -9.88
CA LEU A 248 9.54 15.83 -10.07
C LEU A 248 8.86 16.45 -11.29
N ASP A 249 9.09 17.73 -11.57
CA ASP A 249 8.50 18.43 -12.72
C ASP A 249 8.98 17.83 -14.04
N GLU A 250 10.25 17.42 -14.11
CA GLU A 250 10.82 16.77 -15.30
C GLU A 250 10.17 15.41 -15.57
N LYS A 251 9.65 14.76 -14.52
CA LYS A 251 8.98 13.46 -14.58
C LYS A 251 7.45 13.59 -14.72
N GLY A 252 6.90 14.79 -14.51
CA GLY A 252 5.46 15.05 -14.53
C GLY A 252 4.73 14.41 -13.35
N VAL A 253 5.39 14.33 -12.19
CA VAL A 253 4.82 13.78 -10.95
C VAL A 253 4.11 14.88 -10.18
N ASN A 254 2.87 14.62 -9.77
CA ASN A 254 2.12 15.54 -8.92
C ASN A 254 2.77 15.62 -7.54
N LEU A 255 2.95 16.83 -7.02
CA LEU A 255 3.52 17.07 -5.70
C LEU A 255 2.43 17.50 -4.72
N VAL A 256 2.09 16.62 -3.78
CA VAL A 256 1.02 16.82 -2.78
C VAL A 256 1.64 16.97 -1.40
N ILE A 257 1.11 17.87 -0.55
CA ILE A 257 1.60 18.05 0.83
C ILE A 257 0.67 17.43 1.85
N THR A 258 1.17 16.50 2.67
CA THR A 258 0.52 16.17 3.93
C THR A 258 0.86 17.23 4.96
N ILE A 259 -0.15 17.99 5.38
CA ILE A 259 -0.03 18.88 6.54
C ILE A 259 -0.51 18.07 7.75
N LEU A 260 0.38 17.73 8.68
CA LEU A 260 0.03 16.87 9.80
C LEU A 260 -0.81 17.61 10.85
N ASN A 261 -1.79 16.90 11.40
CA ASN A 261 -2.65 17.43 12.45
C ASN A 261 -1.96 17.45 13.83
N PRO A 262 -2.47 18.25 14.79
CA PRO A 262 -2.08 18.14 16.18
C PRO A 262 -2.21 16.69 16.71
N SER A 263 -1.11 16.15 17.22
CA SER A 263 -1.04 14.81 17.83
C SER A 263 -0.53 14.88 19.28
N GLY A 264 -0.43 13.72 19.94
CA GLY A 264 0.03 13.62 21.32
C GLY A 264 -1.05 13.96 22.35
N GLU A 265 -0.65 14.58 23.46
CA GLU A 265 -1.56 14.93 24.55
C GLU A 265 -2.66 15.88 24.05
N ASN A 266 -3.92 15.47 24.26
CA ASN A 266 -5.11 16.19 23.80
C ASN A 266 -5.14 16.48 22.28
N GLY A 267 -4.45 15.66 21.46
CA GLY A 267 -4.36 15.85 20.00
C GLY A 267 -5.71 16.11 19.34
N ASN A 268 -6.67 15.20 19.51
CA ASN A 268 -8.03 15.37 18.94
C ASN A 268 -8.74 16.65 19.40
N GLN A 269 -8.56 17.09 20.65
CA GLN A 269 -9.18 18.33 21.14
C GLN A 269 -8.56 19.56 20.46
N ARG A 270 -7.25 19.53 20.22
CA ARG A 270 -6.52 20.56 19.48
C ARG A 270 -6.92 20.59 18.01
N VAL A 271 -7.07 19.42 17.38
CA VAL A 271 -7.66 19.33 16.03
C VAL A 271 -9.04 19.95 16.02
N MET A 272 -9.93 19.56 16.93
CA MET A 272 -11.28 20.09 17.03
C MET A 272 -11.30 21.61 17.15
N LYS A 273 -10.46 22.20 18.01
CA LYS A 273 -10.31 23.65 18.11
C LYS A 273 -9.92 24.27 16.76
N SER A 274 -8.90 23.73 16.10
CA SER A 274 -8.41 24.27 14.82
C SER A 274 -9.45 24.20 13.69
N ILE A 275 -10.21 23.10 13.57
CA ILE A 275 -11.17 22.90 12.47
C ILE A 275 -12.57 23.47 12.76
N THR A 276 -12.81 23.98 13.97
CA THR A 276 -14.09 24.62 14.35
C THR A 276 -13.92 26.11 14.65
N GLU A 277 -13.19 26.45 15.72
CA GLU A 277 -13.03 27.84 16.18
C GLU A 277 -12.08 28.63 15.28
N ASN A 278 -11.00 27.99 14.81
CA ASN A 278 -9.94 28.64 14.02
C ASN A 278 -9.93 28.22 12.54
N ARG A 279 -11.06 27.72 12.04
CA ARG A 279 -11.17 27.11 10.71
C ARG A 279 -10.68 28.01 9.58
N ASP A 280 -11.16 29.25 9.55
CA ASP A 280 -10.83 30.21 8.48
C ASP A 280 -9.32 30.51 8.44
N THR A 281 -8.71 30.69 9.61
CA THR A 281 -7.26 30.85 9.77
C THR A 281 -6.53 29.62 9.25
N LEU A 282 -6.95 28.42 9.69
CA LEU A 282 -6.33 27.16 9.27
C LEU A 282 -6.38 26.99 7.74
N ILE A 283 -7.56 27.07 7.13
CA ILE A 283 -7.71 26.89 5.68
C ILE A 283 -6.91 27.96 4.91
N THR A 284 -6.91 29.21 5.37
CA THR A 284 -6.13 30.29 4.75
C THR A 284 -4.64 29.99 4.77
N ASN A 285 -4.12 29.53 5.91
CA ASN A 285 -2.70 29.27 6.04
C ASN A 285 -2.29 27.99 5.29
N MET A 286 -3.13 26.95 5.27
CA MET A 286 -2.88 25.74 4.48
C MET A 286 -2.77 26.06 2.98
N ILE A 287 -3.74 26.82 2.44
CA ILE A 287 -3.72 27.22 1.02
C ILE A 287 -2.55 28.17 0.73
N ALA A 288 -2.24 29.11 1.63
CA ALA A 288 -1.09 30.00 1.47
C ALA A 288 0.23 29.22 1.43
N PHE A 289 0.39 28.19 2.28
CA PHE A 289 1.55 27.32 2.28
C PHE A 289 1.64 26.50 0.99
N ALA A 290 0.54 25.86 0.59
CA ALA A 290 0.47 25.11 -0.66
C ALA A 290 0.83 25.98 -1.88
N ASN A 291 0.34 27.22 -1.92
CA ASN A 291 0.66 28.18 -2.97
C ASN A 291 2.11 28.67 -2.93
N LYS A 292 2.71 28.87 -1.74
CA LYS A 292 4.09 29.34 -1.59
C LYS A 292 5.09 28.35 -2.22
N TYR A 293 4.79 27.06 -2.11
CA TYR A 293 5.65 25.98 -2.58
C TYR A 293 5.09 25.23 -3.79
N GLU A 294 4.09 25.80 -4.46
CA GLU A 294 3.51 25.26 -5.70
C GLU A 294 3.11 23.78 -5.58
N PHE A 295 2.50 23.39 -4.44
CA PHE A 295 1.95 22.05 -4.26
C PHE A 295 0.68 21.88 -5.10
N ASP A 296 0.55 20.75 -5.77
CA ASP A 296 -0.59 20.38 -6.60
C ASP A 296 -1.83 20.03 -5.78
N GLY A 297 -1.64 19.70 -4.50
CA GLY A 297 -2.72 19.29 -3.63
C GLY A 297 -2.36 19.28 -2.15
N ILE A 298 -3.38 19.01 -1.34
CA ILE A 298 -3.29 18.89 0.11
C ILE A 298 -3.78 17.48 0.50
N ASP A 299 -2.95 16.77 1.25
CA ASP A 299 -3.27 15.51 1.90
C ASP A 299 -3.50 15.73 3.41
N LEU A 300 -4.45 15.00 4.00
CA LEU A 300 -4.73 15.05 5.42
C LEU A 300 -4.73 13.66 6.05
N ASP A 301 -4.02 13.55 7.17
CA ASP A 301 -3.77 12.30 7.88
C ASP A 301 -4.18 12.40 9.36
N TRP A 302 -5.47 12.63 9.63
CA TRP A 302 -5.96 12.63 11.02
C TRP A 302 -6.16 11.20 11.51
N GLU A 303 -5.24 10.74 12.36
CA GLU A 303 -5.30 9.45 13.04
C GLU A 303 -5.68 9.54 14.53
N PHE A 304 -6.94 9.39 14.95
CA PHE A 304 -8.16 9.28 14.14
C PHE A 304 -9.27 10.14 14.76
N PRO A 305 -10.25 10.63 13.99
CA PRO A 305 -11.54 11.03 14.54
C PRO A 305 -12.22 9.81 15.20
N LEU A 306 -12.70 9.96 16.43
CA LEU A 306 -13.20 8.88 17.30
C LEU A 306 -14.70 9.00 17.63
N SER A 307 -15.30 10.18 17.46
CA SER A 307 -16.67 10.50 17.85
C SER A 307 -17.48 11.10 16.70
N GLN A 308 -18.82 11.09 16.82
CA GLN A 308 -19.68 11.70 15.80
C GLN A 308 -19.42 13.20 15.65
N ASP A 309 -19.26 13.92 16.76
CA ASP A 309 -18.98 15.36 16.76
C ASP A 309 -17.66 15.69 16.05
N GLU A 310 -16.62 14.86 16.21
CA GLU A 310 -15.36 15.00 15.48
C GLU A 310 -15.54 14.80 13.98
N PHE A 311 -16.32 13.79 13.56
CA PHE A 311 -16.63 13.60 12.15
C PHE A 311 -17.50 14.71 11.56
N ASP A 312 -18.50 15.21 12.29
CA ASP A 312 -19.37 16.30 11.81
C ASP A 312 -18.56 17.58 11.58
N ALA A 313 -17.63 17.89 12.50
CA ALA A 313 -16.69 18.99 12.36
C ALA A 313 -15.72 18.77 11.19
N TYR A 314 -15.17 17.55 11.05
CA TYR A 314 -14.23 17.23 9.98
C TYR A 314 -14.89 17.26 8.60
N ASN A 315 -16.10 16.72 8.45
CA ASN A 315 -16.90 16.81 7.24
C ASN A 315 -17.10 18.27 6.80
N SER A 316 -17.51 19.13 7.74
CA SER A 316 -17.70 20.55 7.47
C SER A 316 -16.39 21.25 7.06
N PHE A 317 -15.28 20.90 7.72
CA PHE A 317 -13.95 21.42 7.40
C PHE A 317 -13.48 21.01 6.01
N LEU A 318 -13.59 19.73 5.65
CA LEU A 318 -13.17 19.20 4.34
C LEU A 318 -13.95 19.82 3.19
N GLN A 319 -15.26 20.00 3.36
CA GLN A 319 -16.11 20.66 2.36
C GLN A 319 -15.69 22.12 2.14
N GLU A 320 -15.41 22.86 3.21
CA GLU A 320 -14.97 24.25 3.13
C GLU A 320 -13.55 24.39 2.56
N LEU A 321 -12.64 23.49 2.98
CA LEU A 321 -11.28 23.41 2.45
C LEU A 321 -11.30 23.18 0.94
N LYS A 322 -11.99 22.14 0.45
CA LYS A 322 -12.10 21.86 -0.99
C LYS A 322 -12.73 23.02 -1.76
N ALA A 323 -13.77 23.65 -1.21
CA ALA A 323 -14.41 24.81 -1.83
C ALA A 323 -13.43 25.98 -2.01
N ARG A 324 -12.58 26.26 -1.01
CA ARG A 324 -11.56 27.30 -1.09
C ARG A 324 -10.37 26.92 -1.96
N MET A 325 -9.95 25.66 -1.96
CA MET A 325 -8.90 25.17 -2.88
C MET A 325 -9.27 25.46 -4.35
N LYS A 326 -10.53 25.20 -4.73
CA LYS A 326 -11.07 25.47 -6.08
C LYS A 326 -11.14 26.95 -6.48
N THR A 327 -10.89 27.88 -5.56
CA THR A 327 -10.93 29.32 -5.84
C THR A 327 -9.61 30.04 -5.57
N GLU A 328 -8.80 29.51 -4.65
CA GLU A 328 -7.65 30.21 -4.08
C GLU A 328 -6.31 29.50 -4.27
N MET A 329 -6.28 28.20 -4.59
CA MET A 329 -5.02 27.54 -4.95
C MET A 329 -4.50 28.02 -6.31
N TRP A 330 -3.18 28.04 -6.47
CA TRP A 330 -2.50 28.49 -7.67
C TRP A 330 -2.88 27.65 -8.91
N ASN A 331 -3.14 26.36 -8.71
CA ASN A 331 -3.58 25.37 -9.70
C ASN A 331 -5.05 24.94 -9.52
N LYS A 332 -5.90 25.81 -8.97
CA LYS A 332 -7.30 25.54 -8.53
C LYS A 332 -8.20 24.62 -9.38
N GLU A 333 -7.98 24.50 -10.70
CA GLU A 333 -8.76 23.60 -11.57
C GLU A 333 -8.35 22.13 -11.39
N ASP A 334 -7.09 21.90 -11.03
CA ASP A 334 -6.44 20.58 -10.88
C ASP A 334 -6.12 20.25 -9.41
N ALA A 335 -6.38 21.18 -8.48
CA ALA A 335 -6.04 21.05 -7.06
C ALA A 335 -6.68 19.80 -6.40
N THR A 336 -5.84 18.91 -5.87
CA THR A 336 -6.26 17.65 -5.25
C THR A 336 -6.37 17.75 -3.72
N LEU A 337 -7.42 17.17 -3.16
CA LEU A 337 -7.62 16.92 -1.74
C LEU A 337 -7.65 15.41 -1.53
N SER A 338 -6.64 14.88 -0.84
CA SER A 338 -6.56 13.47 -0.49
C SER A 338 -6.56 13.23 1.02
N LEU A 339 -6.93 12.03 1.43
CA LEU A 339 -6.90 11.61 2.82
C LEU A 339 -6.17 10.27 2.98
N ALA A 340 -5.39 10.12 4.04
CA ALA A 340 -5.04 8.81 4.57
C ALA A 340 -6.20 8.26 5.42
N LEU A 341 -6.70 7.06 5.10
CA LEU A 341 -7.88 6.48 5.75
C LEU A 341 -7.62 5.07 6.32
N ALA A 342 -8.01 4.88 7.58
CA ALA A 342 -8.12 3.57 8.19
C ALA A 342 -9.50 2.94 7.98
N THR A 343 -9.56 1.60 7.97
CA THR A 343 -10.80 0.84 7.75
C THR A 343 -11.74 0.78 8.97
N TRP A 344 -11.52 1.61 9.99
CA TRP A 344 -12.37 1.65 11.21
C TRP A 344 -12.85 3.05 11.60
N ALA A 345 -12.34 4.09 10.94
CA ALA A 345 -12.66 5.49 11.23
C ALA A 345 -13.29 6.15 10.01
N LEU A 346 -14.50 5.70 9.63
CA LEU A 346 -15.19 6.14 8.41
C LEU A 346 -16.61 6.58 8.75
N LYS A 347 -16.84 7.90 8.86
CA LYS A 347 -18.18 8.51 8.98
C LYS A 347 -18.30 9.78 8.15
N TYR A 348 -17.79 9.71 6.92
CA TYR A 348 -17.88 10.80 5.96
C TYR A 348 -19.29 10.86 5.36
N THR A 349 -19.85 12.06 5.19
CA THR A 349 -21.12 12.20 4.49
C THR A 349 -20.90 12.08 2.98
N PRO A 350 -21.93 11.72 2.18
CA PRO A 350 -21.80 11.66 0.72
C PRO A 350 -21.26 12.96 0.11
N GLU A 351 -21.68 14.11 0.62
CA GLU A 351 -21.22 15.43 0.17
C GLU A 351 -19.72 15.63 0.44
N THR A 352 -19.22 15.14 1.58
CA THR A 352 -17.78 15.16 1.87
C THR A 352 -17.01 14.19 0.99
N ILE A 353 -17.56 12.99 0.73
CA ILE A 353 -16.93 12.01 -0.17
C ILE A 353 -16.75 12.61 -1.57
N GLU A 354 -17.71 13.38 -2.07
CA GLU A 354 -17.59 14.11 -3.36
C GLU A 354 -16.51 15.20 -3.35
N CYS A 355 -16.11 15.70 -2.17
CA CYS A 355 -15.06 16.71 -2.04
C CYS A 355 -13.64 16.11 -2.06
N ILE A 356 -13.51 14.81 -1.77
CA ILE A 356 -12.22 14.11 -1.68
C ILE A 356 -11.89 13.50 -3.05
N ASP A 357 -10.78 13.87 -3.66
CA ASP A 357 -10.46 13.38 -5.02
C ASP A 357 -9.97 11.94 -5.00
N TYR A 358 -9.20 11.56 -3.97
CA TYR A 358 -8.84 10.17 -3.70
C TYR A 358 -8.45 9.94 -2.24
N VAL A 359 -8.48 8.68 -1.82
CA VAL A 359 -8.10 8.23 -0.48
C VAL A 359 -6.99 7.21 -0.57
N ASN A 360 -6.00 7.40 0.29
CA ASN A 360 -4.91 6.48 0.52
C ASN A 360 -5.32 5.53 1.65
N VAL A 361 -5.86 4.37 1.29
CA VAL A 361 -6.34 3.39 2.26
C VAL A 361 -5.13 2.77 2.95
N MET A 362 -5.06 2.87 4.28
CA MET A 362 -4.01 2.26 5.08
C MET A 362 -4.23 0.74 5.17
N GLY A 363 -3.97 0.05 4.05
CA GLY A 363 -4.04 -1.39 3.85
C GLY A 363 -2.90 -2.16 4.52
N TYR A 364 -2.55 -1.75 5.73
CA TYR A 364 -1.49 -2.26 6.56
C TYR A 364 -1.79 -1.95 8.01
N ASP A 365 -1.00 -2.52 8.91
CA ASP A 365 -1.26 -2.46 10.35
C ASP A 365 -2.61 -3.07 10.78
N ILE A 366 -3.15 -3.93 9.89
CA ILE A 366 -4.34 -4.74 10.08
C ILE A 366 -3.89 -6.18 10.30
N LEU A 367 -3.89 -6.61 11.56
CA LEU A 367 -3.50 -7.97 11.92
C LEU A 367 -4.54 -8.99 11.45
N ASP A 368 -4.11 -9.93 10.63
CA ASP A 368 -4.91 -11.11 10.30
C ASP A 368 -4.90 -12.16 11.44
N GLN A 369 -5.54 -13.31 11.20
CA GLN A 369 -5.67 -14.38 12.20
C GLN A 369 -4.33 -14.97 12.67
N ASP A 370 -3.26 -14.80 11.90
CA ASP A 370 -1.92 -15.30 12.22
C ASP A 370 -0.99 -14.16 12.68
N GLY A 371 -1.50 -12.93 12.81
CA GLY A 371 -0.72 -11.78 13.27
C GLY A 371 0.09 -11.08 12.17
N GLN A 372 -0.21 -11.34 10.89
CA GLN A 372 0.41 -10.62 9.78
C GLN A 372 -0.32 -9.30 9.52
N HIS A 373 0.41 -8.18 9.47
CA HIS A 373 -0.22 -6.85 9.40
C HIS A 373 -0.73 -6.40 8.03
N SER A 374 -0.32 -7.08 6.96
CA SER A 374 -0.65 -6.67 5.60
C SER A 374 -0.86 -7.86 4.67
N SER A 375 -1.73 -8.78 5.07
CA SER A 375 -2.11 -9.92 4.22
C SER A 375 -2.85 -9.42 2.96
N PHE A 376 -2.89 -10.24 1.90
CA PHE A 376 -3.60 -9.87 0.67
C PHE A 376 -5.10 -9.77 0.92
N PHE A 377 -5.70 -10.76 1.59
CA PHE A 377 -7.13 -10.76 1.78
C PHE A 377 -7.61 -9.69 2.76
N SER A 378 -6.99 -9.57 3.92
CA SER A 378 -7.44 -8.63 4.96
C SER A 378 -7.14 -7.18 4.59
N SER A 379 -5.92 -6.93 4.13
CA SER A 379 -5.41 -5.56 4.03
C SER A 379 -5.44 -5.00 2.61
N CYS A 380 -5.78 -5.81 1.59
CA CYS A 380 -6.04 -5.34 0.23
C CYS A 380 -7.49 -5.60 -0.20
N VAL A 381 -7.94 -6.87 -0.24
CA VAL A 381 -9.29 -7.21 -0.74
C VAL A 381 -10.40 -6.65 0.15
N GLN A 382 -10.39 -6.98 1.45
CA GLN A 382 -11.43 -6.54 2.39
C GLN A 382 -11.33 -5.05 2.69
N ALA A 383 -10.12 -4.51 2.80
CA ALA A 383 -9.91 -3.09 3.04
C ALA A 383 -10.56 -2.24 1.94
N ALA A 384 -10.22 -2.49 0.67
CA ALA A 384 -10.77 -1.73 -0.45
C ALA A 384 -12.30 -1.89 -0.59
N ASP A 385 -12.81 -3.12 -0.45
CA ASP A 385 -14.25 -3.39 -0.50
C ASP A 385 -15.01 -2.68 0.63
N TYR A 386 -14.42 -2.56 1.83
CA TYR A 386 -15.03 -1.83 2.92
C TYR A 386 -15.11 -0.33 2.66
N ILE A 387 -14.06 0.27 2.09
CA ILE A 387 -14.06 1.68 1.67
C ILE A 387 -15.12 1.94 0.60
N GLU A 388 -15.25 1.04 -0.38
CA GLU A 388 -16.30 1.09 -1.41
C GLU A 388 -17.71 1.02 -0.79
N ILE A 389 -17.94 0.15 0.20
CA ILE A 389 -19.21 0.07 0.93
C ILE A 389 -19.55 1.36 1.68
N GLN A 390 -18.55 2.12 2.13
CA GLN A 390 -18.78 3.41 2.78
C GLN A 390 -19.19 4.52 1.80
N GLY A 391 -19.16 4.26 0.49
CA GLY A 391 -19.68 5.17 -0.53
C GLY A 391 -18.62 5.82 -1.41
N PHE A 392 -17.33 5.54 -1.20
CA PHE A 392 -16.28 5.97 -2.12
C PHE A 392 -16.40 5.21 -3.45
N SER A 393 -16.23 5.93 -4.55
CA SER A 393 -16.10 5.30 -5.87
C SER A 393 -14.77 4.55 -5.98
N LYS A 394 -14.68 3.59 -6.90
CA LYS A 394 -13.46 2.80 -7.08
C LYS A 394 -12.30 3.68 -7.50
N GLU A 395 -12.56 4.66 -8.35
CA GLU A 395 -11.62 5.62 -8.89
C GLU A 395 -10.99 6.48 -7.78
N GLN A 396 -11.69 6.69 -6.66
CA GLN A 396 -11.16 7.40 -5.50
C GLN A 396 -10.25 6.54 -4.62
N ILE A 397 -10.19 5.22 -4.80
CA ILE A 397 -9.52 4.33 -3.84
C ILE A 397 -8.11 3.98 -4.32
N ASN A 398 -7.10 4.40 -3.56
CA ASN A 398 -5.73 3.92 -3.67
C ASN A 398 -5.44 2.93 -2.53
N ILE A 399 -5.06 1.69 -2.84
CA ILE A 399 -4.78 0.67 -1.81
C ILE A 399 -3.34 0.81 -1.30
N GLY A 400 -3.17 1.01 0.01
CA GLY A 400 -1.86 1.21 0.64
C GLY A 400 -1.05 -0.07 0.84
N PHE A 401 0.23 -0.02 0.51
CA PHE A 401 1.21 -1.10 0.62
C PHE A 401 2.34 -0.70 1.58
N PRO A 402 2.61 -1.51 2.62
CA PRO A 402 3.72 -1.23 3.51
C PRO A 402 5.02 -1.72 2.86
N PHE A 403 5.98 -0.81 2.71
CA PHE A 403 7.36 -1.14 2.35
C PHE A 403 8.23 -1.41 3.59
N TYR A 404 7.57 -1.59 4.74
CA TYR A 404 8.16 -2.07 5.99
C TYR A 404 7.48 -3.39 6.38
N GLY A 405 8.09 -4.08 7.34
CA GLY A 405 7.51 -5.26 7.96
C GLY A 405 7.31 -5.06 9.46
N THR A 406 6.42 -5.87 10.04
CA THR A 406 6.12 -5.83 11.48
C THR A 406 6.50 -7.13 12.17
N TRP A 407 7.07 -7.03 13.37
CA TRP A 407 7.37 -8.20 14.19
C TRP A 407 6.09 -8.93 14.63
N GLU A 408 5.96 -10.23 14.32
CA GLU A 408 4.77 -11.04 14.63
C GLU A 408 4.46 -11.13 16.14
N GLY A 409 5.49 -11.08 17.00
CA GLY A 409 5.33 -11.16 18.46
C GLY A 409 5.12 -9.81 19.16
N GLY A 410 5.07 -8.71 18.38
CA GLY A 410 5.18 -7.35 18.87
C GLY A 410 3.92 -6.50 18.71
N ARG A 411 3.93 -5.34 19.38
CA ARG A 411 2.94 -4.26 19.21
C ARG A 411 3.26 -3.43 17.96
N MET A 412 3.26 -4.03 16.78
CA MET A 412 3.52 -3.32 15.51
C MET A 412 4.91 -2.68 15.43
N GLU A 413 5.94 -3.36 15.97
CA GLU A 413 7.33 -2.91 15.84
C GLU A 413 7.78 -3.01 14.38
N GLN A 414 8.03 -1.86 13.74
CA GLN A 414 8.27 -1.73 12.30
C GLN A 414 9.76 -1.84 11.92
N TYR A 415 10.03 -2.40 10.75
CA TYR A 415 11.35 -2.58 10.16
C TYR A 415 11.33 -2.25 8.68
N ALA A 416 12.21 -1.37 8.21
CA ALA A 416 12.32 -1.03 6.79
C ALA A 416 12.77 -2.22 5.94
N TYR A 417 12.20 -2.39 4.75
CA TYR A 417 12.56 -3.48 3.83
C TYR A 417 14.03 -3.43 3.39
N ASN A 418 14.57 -2.23 3.12
CA ASN A 418 15.98 -2.03 2.80
C ASN A 418 16.95 -2.27 3.97
N ALA A 419 16.43 -2.52 5.18
CA ALA A 419 17.24 -2.92 6.33
C ALA A 419 17.41 -4.44 6.43
N ILE A 420 16.76 -5.24 5.58
CA ILE A 420 16.92 -6.70 5.55
C ILE A 420 18.36 -7.04 5.19
N SER A 421 19.05 -7.74 6.09
CA SER A 421 20.44 -8.18 5.89
C SER A 421 20.56 -9.58 5.26
N GLU A 422 19.48 -10.34 5.24
CA GLU A 422 19.39 -11.65 4.60
C GLU A 422 19.27 -11.51 3.08
N GLU A 423 19.42 -12.62 2.35
CA GLU A 423 19.14 -12.63 0.90
C GLU A 423 17.64 -12.42 0.67
N ILE A 424 17.30 -11.29 0.08
CA ILE A 424 15.92 -10.95 -0.28
C ILE A 424 15.48 -11.80 -1.47
N SER A 425 14.37 -12.50 -1.30
CA SER A 425 13.75 -13.35 -2.32
C SER A 425 12.36 -12.80 -2.71
N PRO A 426 11.97 -12.87 -4.00
CA PRO A 426 10.70 -12.32 -4.48
C PRO A 426 9.45 -13.00 -3.87
N PHE A 427 9.62 -14.17 -3.26
CA PHE A 427 8.53 -14.99 -2.69
C PHE A 427 8.58 -15.10 -1.16
N ASN A 428 9.57 -14.49 -0.51
CA ASN A 428 9.74 -14.61 0.94
C ASN A 428 9.18 -13.38 1.68
N ASN A 429 8.14 -13.62 2.50
CA ASN A 429 7.50 -12.60 3.33
C ASN A 429 8.09 -12.51 4.74
N PHE A 430 9.07 -13.33 5.09
CA PHE A 430 9.53 -13.45 6.47
C PHE A 430 11.04 -13.33 6.59
N TYR A 431 11.49 -12.41 7.44
CA TYR A 431 12.92 -12.20 7.70
C TYR A 431 13.17 -12.04 9.19
N THR A 432 14.38 -12.40 9.64
CA THR A 432 14.78 -12.16 11.02
C THR A 432 15.48 -10.82 11.12
N MET A 433 14.75 -9.83 11.64
CA MET A 433 15.28 -8.49 11.89
C MET A 433 15.95 -8.42 13.26
N LYS A 434 16.90 -7.48 13.38
CA LYS A 434 17.57 -7.19 14.64
C LYS A 434 16.99 -5.92 15.25
N LYS A 435 16.44 -6.02 16.46
CA LYS A 435 16.01 -4.82 17.19
C LYS A 435 17.19 -3.88 17.41
N SER A 436 17.00 -2.60 17.13
CA SER A 436 18.12 -1.66 17.00
C SER A 436 18.91 -1.48 18.31
N ASP A 437 18.23 -1.52 19.46
CA ASP A 437 18.81 -1.32 20.80
C ASP A 437 19.37 -2.62 21.42
N THR A 438 18.57 -3.70 21.48
CA THR A 438 18.91 -4.94 22.17
C THR A 438 19.60 -5.97 21.27
N LYS A 439 19.52 -5.80 19.95
CA LYS A 439 19.99 -6.78 18.95
C LYS A 439 19.29 -8.13 19.02
N GLU A 440 18.16 -8.19 19.71
CA GLU A 440 17.33 -9.39 19.75
C GLU A 440 16.73 -9.68 18.38
N ASP A 441 16.51 -10.96 18.12
CA ASP A 441 15.81 -11.42 16.91
C ASP A 441 14.33 -11.04 16.97
N ARG A 442 13.84 -10.61 15.81
CA ARG A 442 12.46 -10.22 15.56
C ARG A 442 12.05 -10.87 14.26
N TYR A 443 11.19 -11.87 14.36
CA TYR A 443 10.67 -12.56 13.20
C TYR A 443 9.56 -11.71 12.58
N THR A 444 9.89 -11.06 11.48
CA THR A 444 9.15 -9.93 10.95
C THR A 444 8.50 -10.32 9.63
N TYR A 445 7.20 -10.03 9.51
CA TYR A 445 6.44 -10.22 8.29
C TYR A 445 6.49 -8.97 7.43
N PHE A 446 6.79 -9.14 6.15
CA PHE A 446 6.84 -8.13 5.09
C PHE A 446 5.90 -8.53 3.95
N ASN A 447 5.62 -7.61 3.04
CA ASN A 447 5.12 -7.99 1.70
C ASN A 447 6.32 -8.19 0.77
N SER A 448 6.44 -9.40 0.20
CA SER A 448 7.41 -9.67 -0.87
C SER A 448 7.00 -9.04 -2.20
N GLN A 449 7.93 -9.01 -3.17
CA GLN A 449 7.66 -8.54 -4.53
C GLN A 449 6.44 -9.25 -5.15
N ALA A 450 6.26 -10.56 -4.91
CA ALA A 450 5.09 -11.29 -5.38
C ALA A 450 3.78 -10.75 -4.77
N ILE A 451 3.72 -10.48 -3.47
CA ILE A 451 2.51 -9.89 -2.86
C ILE A 451 2.26 -8.48 -3.37
N ILE A 452 3.30 -7.65 -3.51
CA ILE A 452 3.16 -6.28 -4.02
C ILE A 452 2.60 -6.30 -5.45
N ARG A 453 3.14 -7.17 -6.30
CA ARG A 453 2.65 -7.38 -7.66
C ARG A 453 1.19 -7.85 -7.67
N ASP A 454 0.84 -8.83 -6.85
CA ASP A 454 -0.52 -9.38 -6.76
C ASP A 454 -1.54 -8.33 -6.30
N LYS A 455 -1.19 -7.53 -5.28
CA LYS A 455 -2.05 -6.46 -4.79
C LYS A 455 -2.21 -5.34 -5.83
N THR A 456 -1.14 -5.01 -6.56
CA THR A 456 -1.20 -4.07 -7.69
C THR A 456 -2.15 -4.59 -8.77
N ALA A 457 -2.01 -5.87 -9.14
CA ALA A 457 -2.88 -6.49 -10.11
C ALA A 457 -4.34 -6.53 -9.67
N TYR A 458 -4.59 -6.84 -8.39
CA TYR A 458 -5.95 -6.78 -7.84
C TYR A 458 -6.53 -5.37 -7.94
N ALA A 459 -5.77 -4.35 -7.52
CA ALA A 459 -6.19 -2.95 -7.60
C ALA A 459 -6.56 -2.57 -9.04
N TYR A 460 -5.66 -2.87 -9.97
CA TYR A 460 -5.82 -2.58 -11.39
C TYR A 460 -7.04 -3.29 -11.98
N LEU A 461 -7.17 -4.61 -11.80
CA LEU A 461 -8.24 -5.40 -12.38
C LEU A 461 -9.61 -5.07 -11.80
N LYS A 462 -9.71 -4.77 -10.49
CA LYS A 462 -11.00 -4.45 -9.84
C LYS A 462 -11.63 -3.14 -10.28
N GLY A 463 -10.87 -2.24 -10.89
CA GLY A 463 -11.36 -0.89 -11.18
C GLY A 463 -10.85 0.18 -10.23
N TYR A 464 -10.01 -0.14 -9.23
CA TYR A 464 -9.58 0.87 -8.26
C TYR A 464 -8.66 1.92 -8.91
N GLY A 465 -8.67 3.11 -8.32
CA GLY A 465 -7.96 4.28 -8.83
C GLY A 465 -6.45 4.16 -8.77
N GLY A 466 -5.91 3.35 -7.87
CA GLY A 466 -4.47 3.17 -7.78
C GLY A 466 -4.00 2.36 -6.58
N VAL A 467 -2.71 2.55 -6.30
CA VAL A 467 -2.01 2.02 -5.12
C VAL A 467 -1.25 3.15 -4.43
N MET A 468 -1.02 2.98 -3.13
CA MET A 468 -0.25 3.92 -2.33
C MET A 468 0.92 3.19 -1.65
N ILE A 469 2.09 3.82 -1.60
CA ILE A 469 3.30 3.27 -0.97
C ILE A 469 3.52 3.97 0.37
N PHE A 470 3.61 3.19 1.46
CA PHE A 470 4.04 3.67 2.77
C PHE A 470 5.25 2.86 3.27
N SER A 471 6.47 3.38 3.23
CA SER A 471 6.88 4.63 2.61
C SER A 471 8.09 4.40 1.73
N GLN A 472 8.30 5.28 0.73
CA GLN A 472 9.29 5.10 -0.32
C GLN A 472 10.70 4.81 0.23
N TYR A 473 11.09 5.51 1.29
CA TYR A 473 12.42 5.39 1.89
C TYR A 473 12.68 4.03 2.58
N CYS A 474 11.67 3.17 2.69
CA CYS A 474 11.85 1.80 3.16
C CYS A 474 12.28 0.83 2.07
N ASP A 475 12.17 1.19 0.78
CA ASP A 475 12.52 0.32 -0.34
C ASP A 475 14.01 0.42 -0.72
N LEU A 476 14.44 -0.51 -1.57
CA LEU A 476 15.77 -0.55 -2.19
C LEU A 476 15.85 0.46 -3.36
N PRO A 477 17.03 0.91 -3.80
CA PRO A 477 17.16 1.80 -4.97
C PRO A 477 16.38 1.31 -6.20
N SER A 478 15.91 2.23 -7.04
CA SER A 478 15.06 1.93 -8.20
C SER A 478 15.69 0.96 -9.20
N ASP A 479 17.03 0.95 -9.28
CA ASP A 479 17.84 0.07 -10.14
C ASP A 479 18.10 -1.33 -9.54
N ASP A 480 17.67 -1.57 -8.29
CA ASP A 480 17.76 -2.89 -7.67
C ASP A 480 16.57 -3.77 -8.11
N GLU A 481 16.88 -4.91 -8.73
CA GLU A 481 15.89 -5.90 -9.19
C GLU A 481 14.96 -6.42 -8.07
N ARG A 482 15.33 -6.20 -6.80
CA ARG A 482 14.57 -6.61 -5.62
C ARG A 482 13.65 -5.50 -5.09
N SER A 483 13.66 -4.30 -5.69
CA SER A 483 12.77 -3.20 -5.31
C SER A 483 11.30 -3.64 -5.34
N LEU A 484 10.55 -3.18 -4.35
CA LEU A 484 9.10 -3.37 -4.28
C LEU A 484 8.37 -2.46 -5.29
N THR A 485 8.85 -1.23 -5.49
CA THR A 485 8.32 -0.35 -6.56
C THR A 485 8.53 -0.96 -7.94
N LYS A 486 9.66 -1.63 -8.18
CA LYS A 486 9.88 -2.34 -9.44
C LYS A 486 8.81 -3.42 -9.70
N ALA A 487 8.36 -4.14 -8.66
CA ALA A 487 7.27 -5.10 -8.80
C ALA A 487 5.93 -4.47 -9.23
N ILE A 488 5.67 -3.22 -8.82
CA ILE A 488 4.53 -2.42 -9.30
C ILE A 488 4.74 -2.04 -10.77
N SER A 489 5.93 -1.49 -11.08
CA SER A 489 6.31 -1.05 -12.44
C SER A 489 6.20 -2.16 -13.46
N ASP A 490 6.79 -3.33 -13.17
CA ASP A 490 6.82 -4.47 -14.09
C ASP A 490 5.40 -4.92 -14.45
N TYR A 491 4.49 -5.00 -13.46
CA TYR A 491 3.09 -5.30 -13.73
C TYR A 491 2.42 -4.23 -14.61
N LEU A 492 2.58 -2.94 -14.27
CA LEU A 492 1.98 -1.85 -15.03
C LEU A 492 2.50 -1.79 -16.48
N GLN A 493 3.78 -2.07 -16.70
CA GLN A 493 4.37 -2.13 -18.03
C GLN A 493 3.83 -3.31 -18.86
N GLU A 494 3.45 -4.42 -18.23
CA GLU A 494 2.85 -5.56 -18.93
C GLU A 494 1.43 -5.26 -19.40
N VAL A 495 0.63 -4.59 -18.57
CA VAL A 495 -0.79 -4.32 -18.84
C VAL A 495 -1.06 -3.07 -19.68
N THR A 496 -0.03 -2.25 -19.92
CA THR A 496 -0.13 -1.03 -20.73
C THR A 496 0.43 -1.16 -22.15
N LYS A 497 1.06 -2.30 -22.46
CA LYS A 497 1.51 -2.72 -23.80
C LYS A 497 0.33 -3.13 -24.67
#